data_AF-A0A7Y0SJB5-F1
#
_entry.id   AF-A0A7Y0SJB5-F1
#
_cell.length_a   1.000
_cell.length_b   1.000
_cell.length_c   1.000
_cell.angle_alpha   90.00
_cell.angle_beta   90.00
_cell.angle_gamma   90.00
#
_symmetry.space_group_name_H-M   'P 1'
#
loop_
_entity.id
_entity.type
_entity.pdbx_description
1 polymer ?
#
loop_
_entity_poly.entity_id
_entity_poly.type
_entity_poly.pdbx_seq_one_letter_code
_entity_poly.pdbx_strand_id
1 'polypeptide(L)' 'EHTNARFEEVPFTLENRQKWFSQFSSNTKYQLYVAIENGELLGFACSQQYRAISAFDDTVEVTVYLAQEAKGKGLGS' A
#
# COMPACT_ATOMS: atom_id res chain seq x y z
N GLU A 1 8.77 -5.20 20.63
CA GLU A 1 8.55 -5.17 19.17
C GLU A 1 7.07 -5.28 18.89
N HIS A 2 6.48 -4.38 18.10
CA HIS A 2 5.09 -4.50 17.66
C HIS A 2 5.10 -5.02 16.23
N THR A 3 4.87 -6.31 16.05
CA THR A 3 4.85 -6.93 14.72
C THR A 3 3.48 -6.74 14.08
N ASN A 4 3.47 -6.37 12.80
CA ASN A 4 2.26 -6.45 11.99
C ASN A 4 2.03 -7.94 11.69
N ALA A 5 0.83 -8.47 11.99
CA ALA A 5 0.45 -9.80 11.55
C ALA A 5 0.35 -9.77 10.01
N ARG A 6 1.35 -10.36 9.36
CA ARG A 6 1.41 -10.51 7.90
C ARG A 6 1.04 -11.94 7.53
N PHE A 7 0.29 -12.08 6.44
CA PHE A 7 -0.07 -13.39 5.89
C PHE A 7 0.99 -13.89 4.90
N GLU A 8 1.95 -13.05 4.57
CA GLU A 8 3.08 -13.40 3.74
C GLU A 8 4.04 -14.37 4.45
N GLU A 9 4.15 -15.58 3.90
CA GLU A 9 5.10 -16.59 4.37
C GLU A 9 6.53 -16.34 3.86
N VAL A 10 6.67 -15.59 2.76
CA VAL A 10 7.96 -15.31 2.12
C VAL A 10 8.12 -13.83 1.77
N PRO A 11 9.35 -13.28 1.80
CA PRO A 11 9.62 -11.94 1.31
C PRO A 11 9.24 -11.79 -0.16
N PHE A 12 8.75 -10.60 -0.52
CA PHE A 12 8.46 -10.30 -1.92
C PHE A 12 9.75 -10.08 -2.72
N THR A 13 9.82 -10.67 -3.91
CA THR A 13 10.85 -10.34 -4.89
C THR A 13 10.58 -8.99 -5.54
N LEU A 14 11.62 -8.36 -6.11
CA LEU A 14 11.48 -7.13 -6.87
C LEU A 14 10.51 -7.30 -8.05
N GLU A 15 10.62 -8.41 -8.78
CA GLU A 15 9.74 -8.73 -9.91
C GLU A 15 8.27 -8.81 -9.48
N ASN A 16 7.98 -9.52 -8.38
CA ASN A 16 6.62 -9.60 -7.84
C ASN A 16 6.07 -8.22 -7.47
N ARG A 17 6.92 -7.35 -6.92
CA ARG A 17 6.53 -5.98 -6.55
C ARG A 17 6.34 -5.07 -7.75
N GLN A 18 7.15 -5.21 -8.80
CA GLN A 18 6.96 -4.48 -10.06
C GLN A 18 5.65 -4.88 -10.74
N LYS A 19 5.31 -6.17 -10.76
CA LYS A 19 4.03 -6.64 -11.28
C LYS A 19 2.83 -6.14 -10.46
N TRP A 20 2.96 -6.10 -9.14
CA TRP A 20 1.94 -5.47 -8.29
C TRP A 20 1.84 -3.96 -8.56
N PHE A 21 2.96 -3.27 -8.73
CA PHE A 21 3.00 -1.82 -8.95
C PHE A 21 2.38 -1.41 -10.29
N SER A 22 2.51 -2.21 -11.34
CA SER A 22 2.00 -1.87 -12.68
C SER A 22 0.47 -1.75 -12.78
N GLN A 23 -0.28 -2.16 -11.76
CA GLN A 23 -1.73 -1.97 -11.71
C GLN A 23 -2.14 -0.51 -11.43
N PHE A 24 -1.23 0.30 -10.88
CA PHE A 24 -1.48 1.69 -10.57
C PHE A 24 -1.12 2.57 -11.76
N SER A 25 -2.09 3.34 -12.25
CA SER A 25 -1.86 4.35 -13.28
C SER A 25 -2.93 5.43 -13.16
N SER A 26 -2.73 6.56 -13.85
CA SER A 26 -3.72 7.64 -13.92
C SER A 26 -5.08 7.21 -14.47
N ASN A 27 -5.14 6.07 -15.16
CA ASN A 27 -6.34 5.58 -15.84
C ASN A 27 -7.06 4.48 -15.06
N THR A 28 -6.58 4.11 -13.86
CA THR A 28 -7.26 3.16 -12.98
C THR A 28 -7.91 3.87 -11.80
N LYS A 29 -8.96 3.25 -11.22
CA LYS A 29 -9.61 3.74 -10.00
C LYS A 29 -8.77 3.53 -8.73
N TYR A 30 -7.65 2.82 -8.85
CA TYR A 30 -6.76 2.45 -7.75
C TYR A 30 -5.61 3.42 -7.66
N GLN A 31 -5.37 3.96 -6.47
CA GLN A 31 -4.38 4.99 -6.24
C GLN A 31 -3.25 4.46 -5.35
N LEU A 32 -2.05 5.00 -5.55
CA LEU A 32 -0.89 4.75 -4.71
C LEU A 32 -0.25 6.11 -4.41
N TYR A 33 -0.21 6.46 -3.13
CA TYR A 33 0.40 7.66 -2.60
C TYR A 33 1.60 7.33 -1.75
N VAL A 34 2.57 8.24 -1.72
CA VAL A 34 3.77 8.13 -0.89
C VAL A 34 3.87 9.36 0.03
N ALA A 35 4.30 9.13 1.27
CA ALA A 35 4.67 10.19 2.18
C ALA A 35 6.18 10.43 2.05
N ILE A 36 6.57 11.66 1.72
CA ILE A 36 7.97 12.06 1.59
C ILE A 36 8.22 13.29 2.46
N GLU A 37 9.29 13.27 3.25
CA GLU A 37 9.76 14.40 4.04
C GLU A 37 11.27 14.53 3.84
N ASN A 38 11.77 15.72 3.51
CA ASN A 38 13.20 15.98 3.25
C ASN A 38 13.86 15.03 2.22
N GLY A 39 13.07 14.51 1.26
CA GLY A 39 13.54 13.55 0.26
C GLY A 39 13.55 12.08 0.72
N GLU A 40 13.18 11.80 1.97
CA GLU A 40 13.08 10.45 2.52
C GLU A 40 11.65 9.90 2.38
N LEU A 41 11.55 8.64 1.95
CA LEU A 41 10.28 7.93 1.86
C LEU A 41 9.86 7.43 3.25
N LEU A 42 8.83 8.03 3.81
CA LEU A 42 8.32 7.71 5.15
C LEU A 42 7.23 6.64 5.15
N GLY A 43 6.64 6.34 3.99
CA GLY A 43 5.59 5.35 3.88
C GLY A 43 4.78 5.48 2.60
N PHE A 44 3.78 4.61 2.46
CA PHE A 44 2.82 4.66 1.36
C PHE A 44 1.43 4.26 1.80
N ALA A 45 0.44 4.69 1.02
CA ALA A 45 -0.94 4.23 1.11
C ALA A 45 -1.44 3.87 -0.28
N CYS A 46 -2.23 2.80 -0.41
CA CYS A 46 -2.88 2.47 -1.68
C CYS A 46 -4.30 1.96 -1.50
N SER A 47 -5.10 2.14 -2.55
CA SER A 47 -6.40 1.49 -2.72
C SER A 47 -6.31 0.41 -3.77
N GLN A 48 -6.86 -0.78 -3.51
CA GLN A 48 -6.82 -1.92 -4.42
C GLN A 48 -8.18 -2.61 -4.50
N GLN A 49 -8.35 -3.51 -5.47
CA GLN A 49 -9.56 -4.32 -5.59
C GLN A 49 -9.77 -5.14 -4.30
N TYR A 50 -10.93 -5.01 -3.66
CA TYR A 50 -11.25 -5.83 -2.50
C TYR A 50 -11.54 -7.29 -2.89
N ARG A 51 -12.49 -7.52 -3.81
CA ARG A 51 -12.85 -8.85 -4.33
C ARG A 51 -13.24 -8.77 -5.80
N ALA A 52 -12.96 -9.83 -6.55
CA ALA A 52 -13.26 -9.92 -7.98
C ALA A 52 -14.70 -10.38 -8.26
N ILE A 53 -15.69 -9.74 -7.64
CA ILE A 53 -17.11 -9.91 -7.96
C ILE A 53 -17.76 -8.53 -8.07
N SER A 54 -18.72 -8.37 -9.00
CA SER A 54 -19.29 -7.06 -9.35
C SER A 54 -19.96 -6.33 -8.19
N ALA A 55 -20.45 -7.07 -7.19
CA ALA A 55 -21.02 -6.49 -5.98
C ALA A 55 -20.03 -5.60 -5.19
N PHE A 56 -18.72 -5.76 -5.41
CA PHE A 56 -17.66 -4.99 -4.75
C PHE A 56 -16.94 -4.05 -5.70
N ASP A 57 -17.50 -3.73 -6.87
CA ASP A 57 -16.83 -2.84 -7.83
C ASP A 57 -16.56 -1.45 -7.24
N ASP A 58 -17.42 -0.95 -6.36
CA ASP A 58 -17.23 0.34 -5.68
C ASP A 58 -16.58 0.20 -4.29
N THR A 59 -16.10 -0.99 -3.93
CA THR A 59 -15.41 -1.27 -2.67
C THR A 59 -13.92 -1.49 -2.91
N VAL A 60 -13.08 -0.87 -2.08
CA VAL A 60 -11.63 -1.00 -2.15
C VAL A 60 -11.05 -1.53 -0.84
N GLU A 61 -9.95 -2.25 -0.95
CA GLU A 61 -9.07 -2.53 0.18
C GLU A 61 -8.03 -1.41 0.27
N VAL A 62 -7.79 -0.90 1.48
CA VAL A 62 -6.78 0.13 1.73
C VAL A 62 -5.62 -0.48 2.51
N THR A 63 -4.41 -0.28 1.99
CA THR A 63 -3.17 -0.65 2.67
C THR A 63 -2.39 0.61 3.02
N VAL A 64 -1.91 0.69 4.27
CA VAL A 64 -1.01 1.75 4.74
C VAL A 64 0.21 1.13 5.39
N TYR A 65 1.40 1.54 4.96
CA TYR A 65 2.67 1.18 5.58
C TYR A 65 3.49 2.42 5.85
N LEU A 66 3.96 2.55 7.09
CA LEU A 66 4.89 3.60 7.52
C LEU A 66 6.22 2.97 7.92
N ALA A 67 7.31 3.68 7.61
CA ALA A 67 8.61 3.41 8.19
C ALA A 67 8.53 3.49 9.72
N GLN A 68 9.42 2.77 10.41
CA GLN A 68 9.34 2.63 11.87
C GLN A 68 9.49 3.98 12.59
N GLU A 69 10.37 4.83 12.07
CA GLU A 69 10.68 6.20 12.45
C GLU A 69 9.59 7.23 12.09
N ALA A 70 8.64 6.85 11.22
CA ALA A 70 7.54 7.70 10.79
C ALA A 70 6.26 7.52 11.65
N LYS A 71 6.23 6.51 12.53
CA LYS A 71 5.09 6.23 13.41
C LYS A 71 4.89 7.34 14.44
N GLY A 72 3.64 7.58 14.84
CA GLY A 72 3.28 8.59 15.85
C GLY A 72 3.23 10.04 15.36
N LYS A 73 3.49 10.28 14.08
CA LYS A 73 3.48 11.62 13.45
C LYS A 73 2.17 11.99 12.74
N GLY A 74 1.14 11.15 12.83
CA GLY A 74 -0.14 11.35 12.13
C GLY A 74 -0.13 11.06 10.62
N LEU A 75 0.97 10.52 10.07
CA LEU A 75 1.13 10.28 8.62
C LEU A 75 0.21 9.18 8.04
N GLY A 76 -0.39 8.35 8.89
CA GLY A 76 -1.30 7.28 8.47
C GLY A 76 -2.73 7.46 8.98
N SER A 77 -3.08 8.67 9.43
CA SER A 77 -4.38 9.03 10.03
C SER A 77 -5.33 9.66 9.03
#